data_AF-A0A7C3CKW3-F1
#
_entry.id   AF-A0A7C3CKW3-F1
#
_cell.length_a   1.000
_cell.length_b   1.000
_cell.length_c   1.000
_cell.angle_alpha   90.00
_cell.angle_beta   90.00
_cell.angle_gamma   90.00
#
_symmetry.space_group_name_H-M   'P 1'
#
loop_
_entity.id
_entity.type
_entity.pdbx_description
1 polymer ?
#
loop_
_entity_poly.entity_id
_entity_poly.type
_entity_poly.pdbx_seq_one_letter_code
_entity_poly.pdbx_strand_id
1 'polypeptide(L)'
;MKGKARIWVVLGLMVFLGLGLFNGVSRADEPAPSTELAVDVLSQYIWRGFALSDDSVVVQPSMTVSYLGAYVNIWGNYDTDRNNEHDKSLDGADWDETDFTFGYTYDKLPYGASLDVGGIYYALEGDDSFELYAG
;
A
#
# COMPACT_ATOMS: atom_id res chain seq x y z
N MET A 1 -21.50 1.28 -7.70
CA MET A 1 -21.29 -0.18 -7.88
C MET A 1 -19.83 -0.58 -8.14
N LYS A 2 -18.92 0.34 -8.53
CA LYS A 2 -17.51 0.02 -8.82
C LYS A 2 -16.63 -0.17 -7.56
N GLY A 3 -16.75 0.68 -6.54
CA GLY A 3 -15.92 0.61 -5.30
C GLY A 3 -16.02 -0.72 -4.54
N LYS A 4 -17.24 -1.25 -4.36
CA LYS A 4 -17.45 -2.54 -3.67
C LYS A 4 -16.77 -3.73 -4.37
N ALA A 5 -16.70 -3.74 -5.70
CA ALA A 5 -16.02 -4.79 -6.44
C ALA A 5 -14.49 -4.67 -6.36
N ARG A 6 -13.95 -3.43 -6.34
CA ARG A 6 -12.52 -3.15 -6.16
C ARG A 6 -12.02 -3.68 -4.82
N ILE A 7 -12.76 -3.43 -3.73
CA ILE A 7 -12.48 -3.96 -2.38
C ILE A 7 -12.20 -5.46 -2.38
N TRP A 8 -13.12 -6.26 -2.93
CA TRP A 8 -12.99 -7.72 -2.86
C TRP A 8 -11.86 -8.25 -3.75
N VAL A 9 -11.54 -7.54 -4.84
CA VAL A 9 -10.42 -7.90 -5.72
C VAL A 9 -9.09 -7.62 -5.04
N VAL A 10 -8.91 -6.44 -4.44
CA VAL A 10 -7.64 -6.07 -3.78
C VAL A 10 -7.41 -6.94 -2.54
N LEU A 11 -8.41 -7.06 -1.67
CA LEU A 11 -8.33 -7.92 -0.49
C LEU A 11 -8.14 -9.40 -0.87
N GLY A 12 -8.83 -9.87 -1.92
CA GLY A 12 -8.66 -11.22 -2.44
C GLY A 12 -7.24 -11.47 -2.97
N LEU A 13 -6.66 -10.50 -3.67
CA LEU A 13 -5.28 -10.57 -4.18
C LEU A 13 -4.27 -10.60 -3.03
N MET A 14 -4.41 -9.71 -2.03
CA MET A 14 -3.55 -9.68 -0.85
C MET A 14 -3.60 -10.99 -0.06
N VAL A 15 -4.80 -11.55 0.15
CA VAL A 15 -4.96 -12.84 0.83
C VAL A 15 -4.36 -13.98 0.01
N PHE A 16 -4.58 -14.00 -1.31
CA PHE A 16 -4.01 -15.03 -2.19
C PHE A 16 -2.48 -14.98 -2.24
N LEU A 17 -1.90 -13.79 -2.37
CA LEU A 17 -0.46 -13.57 -2.36
C LEU A 17 0.14 -13.90 -0.99
N GLY A 18 -0.50 -13.46 0.09
CA GLY A 18 -0.08 -13.74 1.46
C GLY A 18 -0.03 -15.23 1.73
N LEU A 19 -1.09 -15.98 1.41
CA LEU A 19 -1.16 -17.43 1.59
C LEU A 19 -0.22 -18.21 0.66
N GLY A 20 0.05 -17.70 -0.55
CA GLY A 20 0.95 -18.33 -1.51
C GLY A 20 2.44 -18.31 -1.09
N LEU A 21 2.85 -17.27 -0.34
CA LEU A 21 4.24 -17.07 0.08
C LEU A 21 4.62 -17.84 1.36
N PHE A 22 3.65 -18.37 2.11
CA PHE A 22 3.92 -19.21 3.29
C PHE A 22 4.43 -20.63 2.95
N ASN A 23 4.47 -21.04 1.68
CA ASN A 23 4.85 -22.41 1.28
C ASN A 23 6.34 -22.61 0.92
N GLY A 24 7.19 -21.62 1.22
CA GLY A 24 8.64 -21.78 1.07
C GLY A 24 9.21 -22.66 2.17
N VAL A 25 9.48 -23.94 1.88
CA VAL A 25 10.40 -24.75 2.69
C VAL A 25 11.80 -24.13 2.53
N SER A 26 12.12 -23.15 3.37
CA SER A 26 13.44 -22.54 3.38
C SER A 26 14.44 -23.53 3.98
N ARG A 27 15.50 -23.83 3.22
CA ARG A 27 16.75 -24.32 3.82
C ARG A 27 17.32 -23.18 4.66
N ALA A 28 17.65 -23.46 5.91
CA ALA A 28 18.06 -22.45 6.90
C ALA A 28 19.28 -21.58 6.50
N ASP A 29 20.01 -21.92 5.44
CA ASP A 29 21.24 -21.24 5.00
C ASP A 29 21.07 -20.33 3.77
N GLU A 30 19.92 -20.32 3.09
CA GLU A 30 19.69 -19.42 1.94
C GLU A 30 18.80 -18.24 2.33
N PRO A 31 19.11 -17.00 1.87
CA PRO A 31 18.21 -15.89 2.07
C PRO A 31 16.86 -16.22 1.43
N ALA A 32 15.79 -16.08 2.20
CA ALA A 32 14.43 -16.31 1.74
C ALA A 32 13.69 -14.97 1.59
N PRO A 33 12.69 -14.88 0.69
CA PRO A 33 11.79 -13.74 0.64
C PRO A 33 11.08 -13.56 1.98
N SER A 34 10.93 -12.31 2.42
CA SER A 34 10.09 -11.93 3.55
C SER A 34 8.74 -11.41 3.05
N THR A 35 7.72 -11.58 3.88
CA THR A 35 6.38 -11.06 3.59
C THR A 35 5.84 -10.40 4.85
N GLU A 36 5.30 -9.20 4.69
CA GLU A 36 4.67 -8.43 5.76
C GLU A 36 3.24 -8.11 5.35
N LEU A 37 2.32 -8.32 6.27
CA LEU A 37 0.90 -7.99 6.13
C LEU A 37 0.55 -7.06 7.28
N ALA A 38 0.02 -5.89 6.98
CA ALA A 38 -0.40 -4.91 7.96
C ALA A 38 -1.79 -4.37 7.62
N VAL A 39 -2.49 -3.92 8.65
CA VAL A 39 -3.77 -3.21 8.51
C VAL A 39 -3.78 -2.11 9.54
N ASP A 40 -3.76 -0.87 9.09
CA ASP A 40 -3.92 0.29 9.96
C ASP A 40 -5.39 0.67 10.06
N VAL A 41 -5.83 1.04 11.27
CA VAL A 41 -7.18 1.56 11.53
C VAL A 41 -7.03 2.92 12.18
N LEU A 42 -7.40 3.96 11.46
CA LEU A 42 -7.13 5.35 11.78
C LEU A 42 -8.44 6.14 11.87
N SER A 43 -8.41 7.28 12.55
CA SER A 43 -9.56 8.20 12.62
C SER A 43 -9.56 9.26 11.51
N GLN A 44 -8.53 9.30 10.66
CA GLN A 44 -8.43 10.27 9.57
C GLN A 44 -7.35 9.85 8.58
N TYR A 45 -7.60 10.04 7.28
CA TYR A 45 -6.58 9.98 6.24
C TYR A 45 -6.12 11.40 5.86
N ILE A 46 -4.82 11.65 5.96
CA ILE A 46 -4.19 12.91 5.54
C ILE A 46 -3.22 12.63 4.40
N TRP A 47 -3.52 13.15 3.21
CA TRP A 47 -2.68 12.98 2.04
C TRP A 47 -2.09 14.33 1.61
N ARG A 48 -0.76 14.45 1.65
CA ARG A 48 -0.03 15.69 1.28
C ARG A 48 -0.54 16.97 1.96
N GLY A 49 -1.07 16.84 3.18
CA GLY A 49 -1.64 17.93 3.98
C GLY A 49 -3.14 18.16 3.79
N PHE A 50 -3.81 17.41 2.90
CA PHE A 50 -5.27 17.42 2.74
C PHE A 50 -5.90 16.35 3.63
N ALA A 51 -6.85 16.73 4.47
CA ALA A 51 -7.68 15.78 5.19
C ALA A 51 -8.77 15.26 4.24
N LEU A 52 -8.80 13.94 4.01
CA LEU A 52 -9.68 13.29 3.04
C LEU A 52 -10.85 12.54 3.69
N SER A 53 -10.96 12.63 5.01
CA SER A 53 -11.95 11.95 5.86
C SER A 53 -12.75 12.97 6.68
N ASP A 54 -13.97 12.64 7.07
CA ASP A 54 -14.84 13.51 7.90
C ASP A 54 -15.46 12.72 9.05
N ASP A 55 -14.86 12.84 10.24
CA ASP A 55 -15.26 12.13 11.46
C ASP A 55 -15.50 10.62 11.25
N SER A 56 -14.64 9.99 10.44
CA SER A 56 -14.81 8.63 9.96
C SER A 56 -13.69 7.68 10.41
N VAL A 57 -13.92 6.38 10.26
CA VAL A 57 -12.87 5.36 10.40
C VAL A 57 -12.27 5.08 9.03
N VAL A 58 -10.94 5.06 8.99
CA VAL A 58 -10.15 4.71 7.81
C VAL A 58 -9.43 3.39 8.07
N VAL A 59 -9.50 2.46 7.11
CA VAL A 59 -8.87 1.15 7.17
C VAL A 59 -7.89 1.01 6.00
N GLN A 60 -6.62 0.78 6.31
CA GLN A 60 -5.54 0.80 5.33
C GLN A 60 -4.77 -0.53 5.34
N PRO A 61 -5.22 -1.52 4.55
CA PRO A 61 -4.47 -2.76 4.40
C PRO A 61 -3.23 -2.55 3.54
N SER A 62 -2.15 -3.24 3.90
CA SER A 62 -0.93 -3.27 3.10
C SER A 62 -0.27 -4.65 3.12
N MET A 63 0.43 -4.94 2.04
CA MET A 63 1.22 -6.16 1.89
C MET A 63 2.55 -5.82 1.24
N THR A 64 3.65 -6.19 1.88
CA THR A 64 5.00 -6.02 1.35
C THR A 64 5.65 -7.39 1.17
N VAL A 65 6.33 -7.58 0.05
CA VAL A 65 7.22 -8.72 -0.18
C VAL A 65 8.61 -8.18 -0.46
N SER A 66 9.60 -8.65 0.28
CA SER A 66 10.97 -8.17 0.16
C SER A 66 11.96 -9.31 -0.01
N TYR A 67 13.01 -9.09 -0.79
CA TYR A 67 14.07 -10.06 -1.03
C TYR A 67 15.39 -9.36 -1.38
N LEU A 68 16.43 -9.57 -0.55
CA LEU A 68 17.78 -9.07 -0.80
C LEU A 68 17.87 -7.56 -1.11
N GLY A 69 17.05 -6.75 -0.42
CA GLY A 69 16.96 -5.30 -0.61
C GLY A 69 15.90 -4.88 -1.62
N ALA A 70 15.50 -5.75 -2.56
CA ALA A 70 14.36 -5.47 -3.43
C ALA A 70 13.05 -5.62 -2.67
N TYR A 71 12.05 -4.79 -2.98
CA TYR A 71 10.72 -4.95 -2.42
C TYR A 71 9.62 -4.51 -3.38
N VAL A 72 8.45 -5.07 -3.17
CA VAL A 72 7.19 -4.64 -3.76
C VAL A 72 6.16 -4.52 -2.65
N ASN A 73 5.32 -3.50 -2.73
CA ASN A 73 4.24 -3.28 -1.78
C ASN A 73 2.95 -2.94 -2.54
N ILE A 74 1.85 -3.47 -2.05
CA ILE A 74 0.50 -3.02 -2.40
C ILE A 74 -0.13 -2.45 -1.14
N TRP A 75 -0.74 -1.28 -1.29
CA TRP A 75 -1.42 -0.56 -0.22
C TRP A 75 -2.80 -0.12 -0.71
N GLY A 76 -3.74 0.02 0.21
CA GLY A 76 -5.05 0.55 -0.13
C GLY A 76 -5.64 1.39 0.98
N ASN A 77 -6.58 2.26 0.61
CA ASN A 77 -7.31 3.08 1.54
C ASN A 77 -8.82 2.85 1.41
N TYR A 78 -9.43 2.60 2.56
CA TYR A 78 -10.88 2.50 2.69
C TYR A 78 -11.35 3.47 3.75
N ASP A 79 -12.21 4.40 3.37
CA ASP A 79 -12.84 5.35 4.27
C ASP A 79 -14.31 4.96 4.48
N THR A 80 -14.77 4.95 5.73
CA THR A 80 -16.16 4.63 6.07
C THR A 80 -17.12 5.79 5.86
N ASP A 81 -16.63 7.03 5.83
CA ASP A 81 -17.40 8.23 5.53
C ASP A 81 -16.47 9.29 4.94
N ARG A 82 -16.13 9.10 3.66
CA ARG A 82 -15.28 10.01 2.92
C ARG A 82 -16.03 11.32 2.69
N ASN A 83 -15.34 12.43 2.85
CA ASN A 83 -15.84 13.75 2.48
C ASN A 83 -14.92 14.34 1.42
N ASN A 84 -15.35 14.26 0.17
CA ASN A 84 -14.56 14.79 -0.92
C ASN A 84 -14.96 16.25 -1.17
N GLU A 85 -14.06 17.19 -0.88
CA GLU A 85 -14.32 18.61 -1.11
C GLU A 85 -14.44 18.97 -2.60
N HIS A 86 -13.86 18.15 -3.49
CA HIS A 86 -13.82 18.40 -4.93
C HIS A 86 -14.97 17.72 -5.69
N ASP A 87 -15.46 16.58 -5.21
CA ASP A 87 -16.60 15.87 -5.82
C ASP A 87 -17.48 15.19 -4.77
N LYS A 88 -18.55 15.88 -4.36
CA LYS A 88 -19.55 15.39 -3.39
C LYS A 88 -20.32 14.14 -3.84
N SER A 89 -20.22 13.74 -5.11
CA SER A 89 -20.82 12.48 -5.56
C SER A 89 -20.07 11.24 -5.07
N LEU A 90 -18.87 11.43 -4.52
CA LEU A 90 -17.99 10.41 -3.95
C LEU A 90 -18.09 10.33 -2.42
N ASP A 91 -19.01 11.07 -1.80
CA ASP A 91 -19.17 11.06 -0.34
C ASP A 91 -19.74 9.73 0.17
N GLY A 92 -19.32 9.34 1.37
CA GLY A 92 -19.74 8.12 2.06
C GLY A 92 -18.67 7.02 2.05
N ALA A 93 -19.10 5.79 2.38
CA ALA A 93 -18.18 4.66 2.53
C ALA A 93 -17.59 4.20 1.20
N ASP A 94 -16.28 4.38 1.00
CA ASP A 94 -15.64 4.12 -0.28
C ASP A 94 -14.17 3.68 -0.19
N TRP A 95 -13.74 2.96 -1.23
CA TRP A 95 -12.35 2.61 -1.45
C TRP A 95 -11.77 3.55 -2.49
N ASP A 96 -10.97 4.50 -2.03
CA ASP A 96 -10.59 5.65 -2.83
C ASP A 96 -9.22 5.52 -3.51
N GLU A 97 -8.33 4.66 -3.00
CA GLU A 97 -6.96 4.55 -3.47
C GLU A 97 -6.39 3.13 -3.37
N THR A 98 -5.61 2.74 -4.38
CA THR A 98 -4.71 1.59 -4.31
C THR A 98 -3.36 1.98 -4.85
N ASP A 99 -2.33 1.78 -4.04
CA ASP A 99 -0.97 2.14 -4.41
C ASP A 99 -0.14 0.90 -4.63
N PHE A 100 0.71 0.97 -5.65
CA PHE A 100 1.71 -0.04 -5.95
C PHE A 100 3.09 0.59 -5.84
N THR A 101 3.85 0.15 -4.85
CA THR A 101 5.22 0.59 -4.63
C THR A 101 6.18 -0.53 -5.01
N PHE A 102 7.30 -0.17 -5.62
CA PHE A 102 8.43 -1.08 -5.79
C PHE A 102 9.73 -0.31 -5.59
N GLY A 103 10.76 -1.00 -5.11
CA GLY A 103 12.02 -0.35 -4.82
C GLY A 103 13.16 -1.31 -4.51
N TYR A 104 14.31 -0.71 -4.24
CA TYR A 104 15.51 -1.40 -3.79
C TYR A 104 16.24 -0.57 -2.73
N THR A 105 16.43 -1.16 -1.56
CA THR A 105 17.23 -0.60 -0.48
C THR A 105 18.64 -1.19 -0.50
N TYR A 106 19.64 -0.32 -0.57
CA TYR A 106 21.05 -0.66 -0.48
C TYR A 106 21.64 -0.22 0.86
N ASP A 107 21.75 -1.17 1.80
CA ASP A 107 22.17 -0.92 3.19
C ASP A 107 23.68 -1.02 3.44
N LYS A 108 24.48 -1.10 2.38
CA LYS A 108 25.94 -1.35 2.47
C LYS A 108 26.78 -0.10 2.24
N LEU A 109 26.22 1.10 2.44
CA LEU A 109 26.99 2.33 2.30
C LEU A 109 27.89 2.57 3.53
N PRO A 110 28.97 3.35 3.35
CA PRO A 110 29.83 3.75 4.46
C PRO A 110 29.07 4.47 5.57
N TYR A 111 29.60 4.40 6.78
CA TYR A 111 29.08 5.11 7.96
C TYR A 111 27.67 4.68 8.42
N GLY A 112 27.19 3.52 7.97
CA GLY A 112 25.85 3.02 8.31
C GLY A 112 24.73 3.73 7.55
N ALA A 113 25.06 4.39 6.45
CA ALA A 113 24.06 4.94 5.55
C ALA A 113 23.39 3.81 4.73
N SER A 114 22.18 4.09 4.26
CA SER A 114 21.44 3.30 3.28
C SER A 114 21.00 4.23 2.14
N LEU A 115 20.77 3.67 0.96
CA LEU A 115 20.13 4.36 -0.15
C LEU A 115 18.91 3.56 -0.55
N ASP A 116 17.75 4.19 -0.56
CA ASP A 116 16.51 3.62 -1.05
C ASP A 116 16.10 4.31 -2.35
N VAL A 117 15.77 3.53 -3.38
CA VAL A 117 15.28 4.04 -4.66
C VAL A 117 14.09 3.24 -5.11
N GLY A 118 13.11 3.90 -5.71
CA GLY A 118 11.91 3.21 -6.14
C GLY A 118 10.93 4.08 -6.90
N GLY A 119 9.75 3.51 -7.10
CA GLY A 119 8.62 4.19 -7.68
C GLY A 119 7.30 3.77 -7.07
N ILE A 120 6.32 4.65 -7.19
CA ILE A 120 4.95 4.47 -6.70
C ILE A 120 4.02 4.75 -7.87
N TYR A 121 3.12 3.81 -8.15
CA TYR A 121 1.97 4.04 -9.00
C TYR A 121 0.73 4.18 -8.12
N TYR A 122 0.12 5.36 -8.18
CA TYR A 122 -1.09 5.71 -7.45
C TYR A 122 -2.29 5.44 -8.36
N ALA A 123 -3.06 4.39 -8.06
CA ALA A 123 -4.32 4.10 -8.75
C ALA A 123 -5.48 4.78 -8.00
N LEU A 124 -5.55 6.09 -8.21
CA LEU A 124 -6.53 6.97 -7.57
C LEU A 124 -7.93 6.73 -8.16
N GLU A 125 -8.96 7.21 -7.46
CA GLU A 125 -10.27 7.34 -8.08
C GLU A 125 -10.33 8.47 -9.13
N GLY A 126 -9.47 9.47 -8.98
CA GLY A 126 -9.27 10.56 -9.95
C GLY A 126 -8.26 10.18 -11.04
N ASP A 127 -7.28 11.05 -11.27
CA ASP A 127 -6.23 10.82 -12.25
C ASP A 127 -5.10 9.98 -11.65
N ASP A 128 -4.81 8.83 -12.25
CA ASP A 128 -3.66 8.02 -11.88
C ASP A 128 -2.35 8.80 -12.02
N SER A 129 -1.39 8.52 -11.13
CA SER A 129 -0.08 9.16 -11.20
C SER A 129 1.06 8.18 -10.91
N PHE A 130 2.26 8.55 -11.39
CA PHE A 130 3.47 7.78 -11.17
C PHE A 130 4.56 8.68 -10.59
N GLU A 131 5.19 8.23 -9.51
CA GLU A 131 6.26 8.91 -8.80
C GLU A 131 7.52 8.05 -8.78
N LEU A 132 8.67 8.71 -8.92
CA LEU A 132 9.99 8.13 -8.67
C LEU A 132 10.62 8.84 -7.49
N TYR A 133 11.26 8.09 -6.60
CA TYR A 133 11.92 8.64 -5.43
C TYR A 133 13.30 8.02 -5.20
N ALA A 134 14.12 8.75 -4.43
CA ALA A 134 15.40 8.30 -3.91
C ALA A 134 15.67 8.99 -2.56
N GLY A 135 16.15 8.25 -1.56
CA GLY A 135 16.35 8.74 -0.18
C GLY A 135 17.49 8.05 0.56
#